data_AF-A0A0F9L2R6-F1
#
_entry.id   AF-A0A0F9L2R6-F1
#
_cell.length_a   1.000
_cell.length_b   1.000
_cell.length_c   1.000
_cell.angle_alpha   90.00
_cell.angle_beta   90.00
_cell.angle_gamma   90.00
#
_symmetry.space_group_name_H-M   'P 1'
#
loop_
_entity.id
_entity.type
_entity.pdbx_description
1 polymer ?
#
loop_
_entity_poly.entity_id
_entity_poly.type
_entity_poly.pdbx_seq_one_letter_code
_entity_poly.pdbx_strand_id
1 'polypeptide(L)'
;MKKLILAAVTAVVMFSTSVAAEQQKYYMETVTDPQQRAIVNIVHNEIAECVSFYIVSMVRANANANAKTAKKLNKTILRLYVRARQLHRKDVTEERIKLAQEMIYKQMDNNWKNYFLVWNEYAYHCEEVVKNPRGRIKYWVAIMPQ
;
A
#
# COMPACT_ATOMS: atom_id res chain seq x y z
N MET A 1 -15.54 6.55 22.48
CA MET A 1 -15.19 5.53 21.47
C MET A 1 -14.23 6.02 20.38
N LYS A 2 -14.34 7.24 19.82
CA LYS A 2 -13.40 7.75 18.80
C LYS A 2 -11.92 7.84 19.25
N LYS A 3 -11.65 8.11 20.54
CA LYS A 3 -10.28 8.22 21.08
C LYS A 3 -9.56 6.87 21.27
N LEU A 4 -10.28 5.76 21.45
CA LEU A 4 -9.66 4.44 21.65
C LEU A 4 -9.16 3.80 20.34
N ILE A 5 -9.82 4.10 19.22
CA ILE A 5 -9.43 3.56 17.90
C ILE A 5 -8.13 4.21 17.41
N LEU A 6 -7.93 5.51 17.70
CA LEU A 6 -6.71 6.24 17.33
C LEU A 6 -5.49 5.75 18.12
N ALA A 7 -5.66 5.40 19.40
CA ALA A 7 -4.58 4.92 20.25
C ALA A 7 -4.07 3.52 19.83
N ALA A 8 -4.98 2.63 19.41
CA ALA A 8 -4.60 1.27 19.00
C ALA A 8 -3.84 1.24 17.65
N VAL A 9 -4.17 2.14 16.72
CA VAL A 9 -3.48 2.27 15.42
C VAL A 9 -2.06 2.81 15.61
N THR A 10 -1.85 3.68 16.60
CA THR A 10 -0.52 4.27 16.84
C THR A 10 0.43 3.30 17.58
N ALA A 11 -0.10 2.43 18.46
CA ALA A 11 0.71 1.51 19.25
C ALA A 11 1.28 0.33 18.43
N VAL A 12 0.58 -0.15 17.41
CA VAL A 12 1.06 -1.26 16.55
C VAL A 12 2.21 -0.80 15.63
N VAL A 13 2.31 0.49 15.35
CA VAL A 13 3.38 1.07 14.52
C VAL A 13 4.64 1.42 15.33
N MET A 14 4.54 1.58 16.66
CA MET A 14 5.64 2.07 17.49
C MET A 14 6.56 1.01 18.12
N PHE A 15 6.20 -0.28 18.12
CA PHE A 15 6.91 -1.29 18.93
C PHE A 15 8.03 -2.09 18.23
N SER A 16 8.60 -1.60 17.13
CA SER A 16 9.70 -2.31 16.43
C SER A 16 10.94 -1.48 16.10
N THR A 17 11.08 -0.26 16.61
CA THR A 17 12.27 0.57 16.36
C THR A 17 13.13 0.71 17.60
N SER A 18 13.75 -0.39 18.02
CA SER A 18 14.99 -0.32 18.77
C SER A 18 16.00 -1.23 18.09
N VAL A 19 17.13 -0.64 17.71
CA VAL A 19 18.30 -1.19 17.00
C VAL A 19 18.29 -0.97 15.47
N ALA A 20 19.23 -0.12 15.03
CA ALA A 20 19.61 0.25 13.67
C ALA A 20 18.70 1.25 12.91
N ALA A 21 18.77 2.53 13.31
CA ALA A 21 18.53 3.66 12.40
C ALA A 21 19.70 3.83 11.41
N GLU A 22 20.02 2.76 10.69
CA GLU A 22 21.18 2.68 9.80
C GLU A 22 20.68 2.93 8.37
N GLN A 23 21.08 4.08 7.81
CA GLN A 23 21.07 4.48 6.39
C GLN A 23 20.59 3.41 5.39
N GLN A 24 19.30 3.14 5.34
CA GLN A 24 18.74 2.34 4.26
C GLN A 24 18.67 3.24 3.02
N LYS A 25 19.71 3.17 2.18
CA LYS A 25 19.76 3.87 0.89
C LYS A 25 18.56 3.39 0.06
N TYR A 26 17.61 4.27 -0.20
CA TYR A 26 16.38 3.92 -0.92
C TYR A 26 16.70 3.74 -2.40
N TYR A 27 16.00 2.82 -3.09
CA TYR A 27 16.28 2.58 -4.51
C TYR A 27 16.17 3.88 -5.33
N MET A 28 15.15 4.71 -5.06
CA MET A 28 14.99 6.01 -5.72
C MET A 28 16.20 6.96 -5.57
N GLU A 29 16.94 6.90 -4.46
CA GLU A 29 18.12 7.75 -4.25
C GLU A 29 19.35 7.26 -5.03
N THR A 30 19.28 6.04 -5.58
CA THR A 30 20.37 5.44 -6.37
C THR A 30 20.16 5.54 -7.88
N VAL A 31 18.94 5.83 -8.32
CA VAL A 31 18.57 5.86 -9.74
C VAL A 31 18.76 7.26 -10.29
N THR A 32 19.69 7.40 -11.23
CA THR A 32 19.98 8.68 -11.91
C THR A 32 19.21 8.83 -13.23
N ASP A 33 18.85 7.70 -13.86
CA ASP A 33 18.12 7.69 -15.13
C ASP A 33 16.65 8.16 -14.94
N PRO A 34 16.20 9.20 -15.67
CA PRO A 34 14.86 9.74 -15.53
C PRO A 34 13.73 8.74 -15.80
N GLN A 35 13.90 7.83 -16.76
CA GLN A 35 12.88 6.83 -17.10
C GLN A 35 12.75 5.81 -15.98
N GLN A 36 13.88 5.30 -15.48
CA GLN A 36 13.89 4.40 -14.33
C GLN A 36 13.26 5.06 -13.09
N ARG A 37 13.53 6.35 -12.83
CA ARG A 37 12.86 7.09 -11.75
C ARG A 37 11.35 7.13 -11.95
N ALA A 38 10.88 7.34 -13.18
CA ALA A 38 9.45 7.32 -13.49
C ALA A 38 8.83 5.93 -13.23
N ILE A 39 9.47 4.82 -13.67
CA ILE A 39 9.01 3.44 -13.36
C ILE A 39 8.90 3.28 -11.84
N VAL A 40 9.94 3.65 -11.08
CA VAL A 40 9.96 3.48 -9.62
C VAL A 40 8.83 4.26 -8.97
N ASN A 41 8.56 5.48 -9.43
CA ASN A 41 7.47 6.29 -8.92
C ASN A 41 6.11 5.66 -9.20
N ILE A 42 5.89 5.14 -10.41
CA ILE A 42 4.65 4.46 -10.79
C ILE A 42 4.44 3.21 -9.94
N VAL A 43 5.45 2.33 -9.88
CA VAL A 43 5.39 1.08 -9.10
C VAL A 43 5.17 1.38 -7.61
N HIS A 44 5.84 2.40 -7.06
CA HIS A 44 5.63 2.81 -5.68
C HIS A 44 4.20 3.33 -5.45
N ASN A 45 3.61 4.02 -6.42
CA ASN A 45 2.22 4.47 -6.35
C ASN A 45 1.24 3.29 -6.37
N GLU A 46 1.41 2.34 -7.29
CA GLU A 46 0.57 1.13 -7.35
C GLU A 46 0.62 0.32 -6.05
N ILE A 47 1.80 0.19 -5.45
CA ILE A 47 1.94 -0.50 -4.17
C ILE A 47 1.18 0.26 -3.07
N ALA A 48 1.26 1.60 -3.05
CA ALA A 48 0.54 2.41 -2.07
C ALA A 48 -1.00 2.30 -2.22
N GLU A 49 -1.50 2.28 -3.45
CA GLU A 49 -2.91 2.01 -3.75
C GLU A 49 -3.34 0.63 -3.25
N CYS A 50 -2.53 -0.39 -3.51
CA CYS A 50 -2.84 -1.75 -3.06
C CYS A 50 -2.76 -1.94 -1.56
N VAL A 51 -1.82 -1.29 -0.89
CA VAL A 51 -1.80 -1.22 0.59
C VAL A 51 -3.12 -0.65 1.10
N SER A 52 -3.55 0.47 0.52
CA SER A 52 -4.77 1.17 0.91
C SER A 52 -6.03 0.33 0.66
N PHE A 53 -6.13 -0.30 -0.52
CA PHE A 53 -7.19 -1.24 -0.85
C PHE A 53 -7.28 -2.36 0.19
N TYR A 54 -6.17 -3.02 0.50
CA TYR A 54 -6.17 -4.11 1.48
C TYR A 54 -6.47 -3.65 2.91
N ILE A 55 -6.10 -2.42 3.29
CA ILE A 55 -6.51 -1.82 4.57
C ILE A 55 -8.04 -1.71 4.62
N VAL A 56 -8.66 -1.15 3.58
CA VAL A 56 -10.12 -1.00 3.49
C VAL A 56 -10.81 -2.37 3.47
N SER A 57 -10.27 -3.35 2.73
CA SER A 57 -10.75 -4.74 2.75
C SER A 57 -10.64 -5.39 4.13
N MET A 58 -9.56 -5.10 4.88
CA MET A 58 -9.35 -5.64 6.22
C MET A 58 -10.35 -5.05 7.21
N VAL A 59 -10.64 -3.75 7.12
CA VAL A 59 -11.69 -3.10 7.93
C VAL A 59 -13.04 -3.77 7.67
N ARG A 60 -13.40 -4.02 6.41
CA ARG A 60 -14.62 -4.75 6.05
C ARG A 60 -14.62 -6.18 6.61
N ALA A 61 -13.50 -6.89 6.51
CA ALA A 61 -13.39 -8.25 7.04
C ALA A 61 -13.58 -8.29 8.57
N ASN A 62 -13.01 -7.33 9.29
CA ASN A 62 -13.20 -7.18 10.74
C ASN A 62 -14.66 -6.86 11.09
N ALA A 63 -15.31 -5.96 10.34
CA ALA A 63 -16.72 -5.64 10.54
C ALA A 63 -17.64 -6.86 10.34
N ASN A 64 -17.24 -7.80 9.48
CA ASN A 64 -17.95 -9.05 9.23
C ASN A 64 -17.45 -10.22 10.10
N ALA A 65 -16.74 -9.94 11.19
CA ALA A 65 -16.18 -10.95 12.11
C ALA A 65 -15.29 -12.03 11.45
N ASN A 66 -14.69 -11.73 10.28
CA ASN A 66 -13.85 -12.67 9.54
C ASN A 66 -12.35 -12.48 9.90
N ALA A 67 -11.99 -12.88 11.12
CA ALA A 67 -10.66 -12.71 11.68
C ALA A 67 -9.55 -13.39 10.84
N LYS A 68 -9.83 -14.56 10.26
CA LYS A 68 -8.87 -15.28 9.40
C LYS A 68 -8.50 -14.45 8.17
N THR A 69 -9.49 -13.85 7.51
CA THR A 69 -9.28 -12.99 6.34
C THR A 69 -8.56 -11.70 6.74
N ALA A 70 -8.98 -11.06 7.82
CA ALA A 70 -8.33 -9.86 8.32
C ALA A 70 -6.83 -10.10 8.63
N LYS A 71 -6.48 -11.22 9.29
CA LYS A 71 -5.09 -11.59 9.56
C LYS A 71 -4.28 -11.83 8.29
N LYS A 72 -4.87 -12.47 7.27
CA LYS A 72 -4.22 -12.66 5.96
C LYS A 72 -3.96 -11.33 5.26
N LEU A 73 -4.94 -10.43 5.27
CA LEU A 73 -4.83 -9.09 4.69
C LEU A 73 -3.75 -8.27 5.40
N ASN A 74 -3.70 -8.30 6.73
CA ASN A 74 -2.66 -7.62 7.50
C ASN A 74 -1.24 -8.07 7.10
N LYS A 75 -1.02 -9.38 6.93
CA LYS A 75 0.28 -9.90 6.44
C LYS A 75 0.60 -9.41 5.03
N THR A 76 -0.40 -9.27 4.16
CA THR A 76 -0.20 -8.73 2.81
C THR A 76 0.13 -7.24 2.85
N ILE A 77 -0.59 -6.45 3.64
CA ILE A 77 -0.33 -5.03 3.88
C ILE A 77 1.11 -4.81 4.33
N LEU A 78 1.57 -5.54 5.34
CA LEU A 78 2.94 -5.40 5.85
C LEU A 78 4.00 -5.72 4.79
N ARG A 79 3.80 -6.79 4.00
CA ARG A 79 4.73 -7.15 2.92
C ARG A 79 4.81 -6.06 1.84
N LEU A 80 3.66 -5.50 1.45
CA LEU A 80 3.62 -4.43 0.45
C LEU A 80 4.21 -3.13 1.00
N TYR A 81 3.93 -2.78 2.25
CA TYR A 81 4.53 -1.62 2.91
C TYR A 81 6.06 -1.72 2.95
N VAL A 82 6.61 -2.87 3.34
CA VAL A 82 8.08 -3.09 3.32
C VAL A 82 8.64 -2.91 1.90
N ARG A 83 7.98 -3.44 0.87
CA ARG A 83 8.40 -3.24 -0.53
C ARG A 83 8.36 -1.77 -0.94
N ALA A 84 7.30 -1.04 -0.58
CA ALA A 84 7.21 0.39 -0.85
C ALA A 84 8.36 1.17 -0.20
N ARG A 85 8.69 0.83 1.05
CA ARG A 85 9.79 1.41 1.82
C ARG A 85 11.18 1.05 1.28
N GLN A 86 11.32 0.01 0.47
CA GLN A 86 12.57 -0.28 -0.26
C GLN A 86 12.75 0.65 -1.48
N LEU A 87 11.65 1.12 -2.06
CA LEU A 87 11.66 2.03 -3.20
C LEU A 87 11.85 3.48 -2.78
N HIS A 88 11.22 3.88 -1.68
CA HIS A 88 11.09 5.28 -1.26
C HIS A 88 11.16 5.47 0.26
N ARG A 89 11.34 6.74 0.67
CA ARG A 89 11.39 7.18 2.07
C ARG A 89 10.04 7.07 2.80
N LYS A 90 10.06 7.13 4.14
CA LYS A 90 8.97 6.66 5.04
C LYS A 90 7.69 7.48 4.90
N ASP A 91 7.70 8.73 5.38
CA ASP A 91 7.86 9.73 4.37
C ASP A 91 6.79 9.82 3.29
N VAL A 92 7.34 9.76 2.08
CA VAL A 92 6.65 9.63 0.81
C VAL A 92 5.74 8.40 0.75
N THR A 93 6.16 7.25 1.29
CA THR A 93 5.32 6.03 1.30
C THR A 93 4.04 6.23 2.09
N GLU A 94 4.15 6.79 3.29
CA GLU A 94 3.00 7.01 4.19
C GLU A 94 2.03 8.04 3.62
N GLU A 95 2.53 9.13 3.04
CA GLU A 95 1.66 10.14 2.43
C GLU A 95 0.94 9.58 1.19
N ARG A 96 1.61 8.78 0.35
CA ARG A 96 0.95 8.15 -0.80
C ARG A 96 -0.12 7.14 -0.38
N ILE A 97 0.14 6.34 0.67
CA ILE A 97 -0.86 5.41 1.21
C ILE A 97 -2.06 6.20 1.73
N LYS A 98 -1.82 7.28 2.49
CA LYS A 98 -2.89 8.13 3.02
C LYS A 98 -3.75 8.72 1.90
N LEU A 99 -3.13 9.32 0.89
CA LEU A 99 -3.83 9.89 -0.27
C LEU A 99 -4.63 8.83 -1.03
N ALA A 100 -4.04 7.66 -1.29
CA ALA A 100 -4.75 6.56 -1.94
C ALA A 100 -5.93 6.06 -1.11
N GLN A 101 -5.79 5.98 0.22
CA GLN A 101 -6.87 5.60 1.12
C GLN A 101 -8.02 6.63 1.11
N GLU A 102 -7.71 7.93 1.11
CA GLU A 102 -8.70 9.00 0.97
C GLU A 102 -9.46 8.90 -0.36
N MET A 103 -8.75 8.63 -1.45
CA MET A 103 -9.34 8.43 -2.78
C MET A 103 -10.27 7.21 -2.83
N ILE A 104 -9.86 6.09 -2.23
CA ILE A 104 -10.68 4.87 -2.14
C ILE A 104 -11.96 5.14 -1.34
N TYR A 105 -11.87 5.85 -0.20
CA TYR A 105 -13.07 6.22 0.57
C TYR A 105 -13.98 7.16 -0.20
N LYS A 106 -13.41 8.12 -0.95
CA LYS A 106 -14.17 9.01 -1.82
C LYS A 106 -14.89 8.24 -2.93
N GLN A 107 -14.25 7.27 -3.57
CA GLN A 107 -14.88 6.41 -4.59
C GLN A 107 -16.06 5.59 -4.05
N MET A 108 -16.06 5.29 -2.75
CA MET A 108 -17.18 4.65 -2.07
C MET A 108 -18.28 5.63 -1.64
N ASP A 109 -18.12 6.93 -1.83
CA ASP A 109 -18.92 7.99 -1.18
C ASP A 109 -18.99 7.82 0.35
N ASN A 110 -17.91 7.31 0.94
CA ASN A 110 -17.86 6.89 2.36
C ASN A 110 -18.96 5.89 2.76
N ASN A 111 -19.55 5.16 1.79
CA ASN A 111 -20.64 4.22 2.00
C ASN A 111 -20.19 2.78 1.73
N TRP A 112 -20.21 1.93 2.76
CA TRP A 112 -19.79 0.52 2.66
C TRP A 112 -20.65 -0.33 1.71
N LYS A 113 -21.86 0.13 1.35
CA LYS A 113 -22.67 -0.50 0.28
C LYS A 113 -22.00 -0.39 -1.08
N ASN A 114 -21.20 0.65 -1.30
CA ASN A 114 -20.47 0.92 -2.54
C ASN A 114 -19.08 0.26 -2.58
N TYR A 115 -18.72 -0.57 -1.58
CA TYR A 115 -17.43 -1.26 -1.55
C TYR A 115 -17.16 -2.11 -2.80
N PHE A 116 -18.21 -2.60 -3.47
CA PHE A 116 -18.04 -3.37 -4.71
C PHE A 116 -17.36 -2.55 -5.82
N LEU A 117 -17.52 -1.22 -5.85
CA LEU A 117 -16.84 -0.34 -6.81
C LEU A 117 -15.32 -0.42 -6.62
N VAL A 118 -14.88 -0.29 -5.37
CA VAL A 118 -13.47 -0.42 -4.99
C VAL A 118 -12.97 -1.85 -5.23
N TRP A 119 -13.76 -2.87 -4.88
CA TRP A 119 -13.35 -4.25 -5.15
C TRP A 119 -13.16 -4.50 -6.65
N ASN A 120 -14.09 -4.04 -7.49
CA ASN A 120 -14.02 -4.22 -8.94
C ASN A 120 -12.80 -3.50 -9.55
N GLU A 121 -12.49 -2.31 -9.05
CA GLU A 121 -11.35 -1.51 -9.52
C GLU A 121 -10.01 -2.14 -9.09
N TYR A 122 -9.86 -2.46 -7.81
CA TYR A 122 -8.55 -2.74 -7.22
C TYR A 122 -8.21 -4.23 -7.10
N ALA A 123 -9.20 -5.13 -6.98
CA ALA A 123 -8.94 -6.50 -6.54
C ALA A 123 -7.99 -7.28 -7.47
N TYR A 124 -8.24 -7.22 -8.78
CA TYR A 124 -7.46 -7.97 -9.76
C TYR A 124 -6.02 -7.43 -9.85
N HIS A 125 -5.85 -6.12 -10.07
CA HIS A 125 -4.50 -5.58 -10.24
C HIS A 125 -3.69 -5.68 -8.95
N CYS A 126 -4.30 -5.52 -7.76
CA CYS A 126 -3.57 -5.66 -6.51
C CYS A 126 -3.19 -7.10 -6.20
N GLU A 127 -4.00 -8.07 -6.65
CA GLU A 127 -3.60 -9.47 -6.60
C GLU A 127 -2.37 -9.73 -7.49
N GLU A 128 -2.32 -9.13 -8.68
CA GLU A 128 -1.15 -9.21 -9.57
C GLU A 128 0.09 -8.52 -8.97
N VAL A 129 -0.04 -7.37 -8.31
CA VAL A 129 1.07 -6.71 -7.59
C VAL A 129 1.64 -7.62 -6.50
N VAL A 130 0.78 -8.38 -5.81
CA VAL A 130 1.19 -9.31 -4.75
C VAL A 130 1.85 -10.57 -5.31
N LYS A 131 1.21 -11.22 -6.30
CA LYS A 131 1.61 -12.53 -6.84
C LYS A 131 2.72 -12.43 -7.88
N ASN A 132 2.72 -11.38 -8.71
CA ASN A 132 3.62 -11.20 -9.83
C ASN A 132 4.27 -9.79 -9.84
N PRO A 133 4.99 -9.40 -8.75
CA PRO A 133 5.60 -8.07 -8.65
C PRO A 133 6.61 -7.79 -9.76
N ARG A 134 7.35 -8.80 -10.22
CA ARG A 134 8.32 -8.67 -11.32
C ARG A 134 7.62 -8.43 -12.65
N GLY A 135 6.49 -9.09 -12.91
CA GLY A 135 5.68 -8.89 -14.10
C GLY A 135 5.13 -7.47 -14.19
N ARG A 136 4.69 -6.89 -13.06
CA ARG A 136 4.24 -5.49 -13.02
C ARG A 136 5.35 -4.50 -13.35
N ILE A 137 6.57 -4.70 -12.83
CA ILE A 137 7.71 -3.84 -13.20
C ILE A 137 8.00 -3.94 -14.69
N LYS A 138 8.04 -5.16 -15.25
CA LYS A 138 8.27 -5.38 -16.70
C LYS A 138 7.19 -4.73 -17.56
N TYR A 139 5.93 -4.79 -17.13
CA TYR A 139 4.83 -4.11 -17.81
C TYR A 139 5.11 -2.62 -17.96
N TRP A 140 5.45 -1.93 -16.86
CA TRP A 140 5.75 -0.50 -16.89
C TRP A 140 6.97 -0.14 -17.74
N VAL A 141 8.00 -0.97 -17.72
CA VAL A 141 9.17 -0.81 -18.60
C VAL A 141 8.78 -0.93 -20.08
N ALA A 142 7.87 -1.84 -20.42
CA ALA A 142 7.49 -2.10 -21.81
C ALA A 142 6.58 -1.02 -22.43
N ILE A 143 5.77 -0.34 -21.61
CA ILE A 143 4.77 0.63 -22.10
C ILE A 143 5.19 2.09 -21.96
N MET A 144 6.30 2.39 -21.28
CA MET A 144 6.79 3.76 -21.22
C MET A 144 7.48 4.14 -22.53
N PRO A 145 7.18 5.32 -23.09
CA PRO A 145 7.84 5.81 -24.30
C PRO A 145 9.34 5.97 -24.03
N GLN A 146 10.15 5.46 -24.97
CA GLN A 146 11.61 5.61 -24.94
C GLN A 146 12.05 7.01 -25.32
#